data_AF-A0AA46DZH0-F1
#
_entry.id   AF-A0AA46DZH0-F1
#
_cell.length_a   1.000
_cell.length_b   1.000
_cell.length_c   1.000
_cell.angle_alpha   90.00
_cell.angle_beta   90.00
_cell.angle_gamma   90.00
#
_symmetry.space_group_name_H-M   'P 1'
#
loop_
_entity.id
_entity.type
_entity.pdbx_description
1 polymer ?
#
loop_
_entity_poly.entity_id
_entity_poly.type
_entity_poly.pdbx_seq_one_letter_code
_entity_poly.pdbx_strand_id
1 'polypeptide(L)'
;MLKYEEAWNYNEYLRSSLIEYRKKQEKIFSKISLKKENIKKIKNIKTKVNIVVFAEIYCPDSRAVIPFLEKTRQENENIDLYIFPREGNEHYLSKITNETKIPSIFIEDIEQEELCLIYEEILPDLKFKIKEHILRDEKDIAQEIIYNYRIGKYNDQLEEYLVNKIIENII
;
A
#
# COMPACT_ATOMS: atom_id res chain seq x y z
N MET A 1 -7.80 -18.57 6.71
CA MET A 1 -7.14 -18.34 5.42
C MET A 1 -8.00 -17.33 4.68
N LEU A 2 -7.40 -16.34 4.03
CA LEU A 2 -8.14 -15.39 3.21
C LEU A 2 -8.73 -16.10 1.99
N LYS A 3 -9.85 -15.58 1.51
CA LYS A 3 -10.51 -16.03 0.29
C LYS A 3 -10.42 -14.92 -0.73
N TYR A 4 -9.65 -15.12 -1.79
CA TYR A 4 -9.40 -14.07 -2.78
C TYR A 4 -10.65 -13.69 -3.58
N GLU A 5 -11.65 -14.56 -3.66
CA GLU A 5 -12.97 -14.25 -4.20
C GLU A 5 -13.76 -13.21 -3.38
N GLU A 6 -13.39 -13.00 -2.11
CA GLU A 6 -13.98 -11.98 -1.24
C GLU A 6 -13.21 -10.65 -1.31
N ALA A 7 -12.05 -10.62 -1.99
CA ALA A 7 -11.25 -9.42 -2.16
C ALA A 7 -11.88 -8.46 -3.18
N TRP A 8 -11.72 -7.17 -2.94
CA TRP A 8 -12.04 -6.14 -3.90
C TRP A 8 -10.90 -5.94 -4.89
N ASN A 9 -11.24 -5.79 -6.16
CA ASN A 9 -10.36 -5.13 -7.11
C ASN A 9 -10.34 -3.60 -6.87
N TYR A 10 -9.43 -2.89 -7.54
CA TYR A 10 -9.31 -1.44 -7.37
C TYR A 10 -10.61 -0.67 -7.64
N ASN A 11 -11.39 -1.06 -8.65
CA ASN A 11 -12.66 -0.38 -8.95
C ASN A 11 -13.72 -0.63 -7.87
N GLU A 12 -13.74 -1.81 -7.26
CA GLU A 12 -14.62 -2.12 -6.14
C GLU A 12 -14.22 -1.35 -4.88
N TYR A 13 -12.92 -1.26 -4.59
CA TYR A 13 -12.39 -0.41 -3.52
C TYR A 13 -12.81 1.07 -3.69
N LEU A 14 -12.88 1.57 -4.93
CA LEU A 14 -13.36 2.92 -5.23
C LEU A 14 -14.87 3.14 -4.97
N ARG A 15 -15.67 2.08 -4.86
CA ARG A 15 -17.14 2.18 -4.74
C ARG A 15 -17.65 2.41 -3.31
N SER A 16 -16.76 2.65 -2.34
CA SER A 16 -17.20 2.87 -0.95
C SER A 16 -18.11 4.11 -0.77
N SER A 17 -18.76 4.14 0.40
CA SER A 17 -19.96 4.88 0.77
C SER A 17 -19.98 6.41 0.60
N LEU A 18 -18.85 7.07 0.31
CA LEU A 18 -18.81 8.52 0.09
C LEU A 18 -18.05 8.90 -1.19
N ILE A 19 -18.79 9.51 -2.13
CA ILE A 19 -18.28 9.98 -3.44
C ILE A 19 -17.05 10.90 -3.33
N GLU A 20 -16.91 11.61 -2.21
CA GLU A 20 -15.78 12.50 -1.95
C GLU A 20 -14.44 11.77 -1.83
N TYR A 21 -14.41 10.61 -1.15
CA TYR A 21 -13.18 9.83 -0.99
C TYR A 21 -12.71 9.25 -2.32
N ARG A 22 -13.66 8.78 -3.14
CA ARG A 22 -13.40 8.37 -4.51
C ARG A 22 -12.79 9.50 -5.34
N LYS A 23 -13.40 10.70 -5.33
CA LYS A 23 -12.86 11.87 -6.05
C LYS A 23 -11.44 12.24 -5.60
N LYS A 24 -11.18 12.19 -4.28
CA LYS A 24 -9.84 12.41 -3.71
C LYS A 24 -8.84 11.38 -4.22
N GLN A 25 -9.22 10.10 -4.23
CA GLN A 25 -8.40 9.00 -4.73
C GLN A 25 -8.11 9.14 -6.23
N GLU A 26 -9.12 9.41 -7.05
CA GLU A 26 -8.98 9.61 -8.51
C GLU A 26 -8.02 10.79 -8.82
N LYS A 27 -8.13 11.89 -8.07
CA LYS A 27 -7.23 13.05 -8.21
C LYS A 27 -5.77 12.73 -7.85
N ILE A 28 -5.54 11.85 -6.88
CA ILE A 28 -4.18 11.40 -6.54
C ILE A 28 -3.67 10.47 -7.65
N PHE A 29 -4.48 9.48 -8.03
CA PHE A 29 -4.17 8.51 -9.08
C PHE A 29 -3.77 9.18 -10.41
N SER A 30 -4.48 10.23 -10.82
CA SER A 30 -4.21 10.96 -12.07
C SER A 30 -2.87 11.72 -12.06
N LYS A 31 -2.31 12.01 -10.89
CA LYS A 31 -1.04 12.73 -10.73
C LYS A 31 0.17 11.80 -10.63
N ILE A 32 -0.05 10.51 -10.39
CA ILE A 32 1.01 9.53 -10.24
C ILE A 32 1.44 9.03 -11.61
N SER A 33 2.75 9.11 -11.85
CA SER A 33 3.40 8.54 -13.02
C SER A 33 4.63 7.78 -12.52
N LEU A 34 4.68 6.47 -12.81
CA LEU A 34 5.82 5.66 -12.42
C LEU A 34 7.07 6.06 -13.20
N LYS A 35 8.23 6.00 -12.56
CA LYS A 35 9.51 6.24 -13.21
C LYS A 35 9.78 5.17 -14.25
N LYS A 36 10.38 5.58 -15.37
CA LYS A 36 10.69 4.69 -16.51
C LYS A 36 11.54 3.48 -16.11
N GLU A 37 12.47 3.64 -15.17
CA GLU A 37 13.30 2.56 -14.67
C GLU A 37 12.49 1.52 -13.90
N ASN A 38 11.56 1.96 -13.06
CA ASN A 38 10.69 1.07 -12.30
C ASN A 38 9.67 0.37 -13.19
N ILE A 39 9.12 1.06 -14.20
CA ILE A 39 8.28 0.42 -15.22
C ILE A 39 9.02 -0.76 -15.90
N LYS A 40 10.31 -0.59 -16.22
CA LYS A 40 11.12 -1.67 -16.79
C LYS A 40 11.29 -2.84 -15.82
N LYS A 41 11.59 -2.57 -14.53
CA LYS A 41 11.68 -3.61 -13.50
C LYS A 41 10.36 -4.38 -13.40
N ILE A 42 9.24 -3.67 -13.29
CA ILE A 42 7.90 -4.24 -13.15
C ILE A 42 7.56 -5.13 -14.36
N LYS A 43 7.78 -4.66 -15.60
CA LYS A 43 7.51 -5.43 -16.83
C LYS A 43 8.35 -6.70 -16.99
N ASN A 44 9.50 -6.76 -16.32
CA ASN A 44 10.38 -7.92 -16.37
C ASN A 44 9.96 -9.04 -15.43
N ILE A 45 9.01 -8.83 -14.52
CA ILE A 45 8.46 -9.85 -13.64
C ILE A 45 7.74 -10.93 -14.47
N LYS A 46 8.21 -12.17 -14.39
CA LYS A 46 7.67 -13.33 -15.13
C LYS A 46 6.90 -14.31 -14.25
N THR A 47 7.08 -14.23 -12.95
CA THR A 47 6.40 -15.04 -11.95
C THR A 47 5.12 -14.36 -11.49
N LYS A 48 4.16 -15.16 -11.02
CA LYS A 48 2.93 -14.65 -10.44
C LYS A 48 3.24 -13.92 -9.14
N VAL A 49 2.64 -12.74 -8.94
CA VAL A 49 2.77 -11.96 -7.71
C VAL A 49 1.38 -11.59 -7.23
N ASN A 50 1.01 -12.06 -6.04
CA ASN A 50 -0.24 -11.70 -5.41
C ASN A 50 0.03 -10.67 -4.32
N ILE A 51 -0.41 -9.43 -4.56
CA ILE A 51 -0.31 -8.35 -3.59
C ILE A 51 -1.62 -8.32 -2.81
N VAL A 52 -1.56 -8.57 -1.51
CA VAL A 52 -2.72 -8.54 -0.61
C VAL A 52 -2.65 -7.28 0.23
N VAL A 53 -3.75 -6.52 0.30
CA VAL A 53 -3.78 -5.24 1.01
C VAL A 53 -5.00 -5.13 1.90
N PHE A 54 -4.81 -4.73 3.14
CA PHE A 54 -5.89 -4.27 4.01
C PHE A 54 -5.93 -2.75 3.97
N ALA A 55 -7.03 -2.17 3.49
CA ALA A 55 -7.14 -0.74 3.29
C ALA A 55 -8.59 -0.23 3.29
N GLU A 56 -8.73 1.06 3.57
CA GLU A 56 -10.01 1.76 3.56
C GLU A 56 -9.86 3.08 2.81
N ILE A 57 -10.76 3.38 1.89
CA ILE A 57 -10.61 4.58 1.04
C ILE A 57 -10.78 5.90 1.80
N TYR A 58 -11.44 5.89 2.95
CA TYR A 58 -11.48 7.07 3.81
C TYR A 58 -10.11 7.36 4.44
N CYS A 59 -9.27 6.33 4.64
CA CYS A 59 -7.96 6.45 5.26
C CYS A 59 -7.00 7.26 4.35
N PRO A 60 -6.46 8.40 4.81
CA PRO A 60 -5.55 9.21 4.01
C PRO A 60 -4.24 8.49 3.65
N ASP A 61 -3.75 7.60 4.51
CA ASP A 61 -2.53 6.84 4.26
C ASP A 61 -2.76 5.75 3.20
N SER A 62 -3.93 5.10 3.21
CA SER A 62 -4.34 4.20 2.13
C SER A 62 -4.45 4.94 0.80
N ARG A 63 -4.98 6.16 0.81
CA ARG A 63 -5.06 6.98 -0.40
C ARG A 63 -3.69 7.38 -0.97
N ALA A 64 -2.66 7.45 -0.14
CA ALA A 64 -1.30 7.75 -0.59
C ALA A 64 -0.66 6.55 -1.31
N VAL A 65 -0.91 5.32 -0.86
CA VAL A 65 -0.18 4.13 -1.35
C VAL A 65 -0.93 3.28 -2.38
N ILE A 66 -2.24 3.08 -2.22
CA ILE A 66 -3.03 2.20 -3.10
C ILE A 66 -2.92 2.58 -4.59
N PRO A 67 -2.92 3.88 -4.98
CA PRO A 67 -2.73 4.24 -6.38
C PRO A 67 -1.44 3.70 -7.01
N PHE A 68 -0.35 3.62 -6.24
CA PHE A 68 0.93 3.10 -6.73
C PHE A 68 0.83 1.61 -7.00
N LEU A 69 0.17 0.85 -6.13
CA LEU A 69 -0.05 -0.59 -6.34
C LEU A 69 -0.88 -0.85 -7.59
N GLU A 70 -1.96 -0.10 -7.79
CA GLU A 70 -2.78 -0.24 -9.00
C GLU A 70 -2.00 0.15 -10.27
N LYS A 71 -1.21 1.23 -10.23
CA LYS A 71 -0.33 1.61 -11.34
C LYS A 71 0.68 0.51 -11.65
N THR A 72 1.29 -0.09 -10.63
CA THR A 72 2.22 -1.20 -10.78
C THR A 72 1.54 -2.43 -11.40
N ARG A 73 0.36 -2.79 -10.91
CA ARG A 73 -0.47 -3.88 -11.45
C ARG A 73 -0.83 -3.66 -12.93
N GLN A 74 -1.12 -2.41 -13.33
CA GLN A 74 -1.44 -2.07 -14.71
C GLN A 74 -0.26 -2.27 -15.68
N GLU A 75 0.98 -2.25 -15.20
CA GLU A 75 2.17 -2.43 -16.06
C GLU A 75 2.53 -3.90 -16.29
N ASN A 76 1.96 -4.86 -15.55
CA ASN A 76 2.25 -6.28 -15.71
C ASN A 76 1.08 -7.19 -15.26
N GLU A 77 0.58 -8.04 -16.16
CA GLU A 77 -0.52 -8.99 -15.93
C GLU A 77 -0.22 -10.10 -14.93
N ASN A 78 1.06 -10.35 -14.63
CA ASN A 78 1.45 -11.33 -13.61
C ASN A 78 1.23 -10.81 -12.18
N ILE A 79 0.92 -9.52 -12.01
CA ILE A 79 0.68 -8.91 -10.71
C ILE A 79 -0.83 -8.82 -10.49
N ASP A 80 -1.31 -9.46 -9.44
CA ASP A 80 -2.66 -9.27 -8.93
C ASP A 80 -2.66 -8.36 -7.71
N LEU A 81 -3.77 -7.64 -7.53
CA LEU A 81 -4.00 -6.77 -6.39
C LEU A 81 -5.34 -7.15 -5.74
N TYR A 82 -5.25 -7.69 -4.53
CA TYR A 82 -6.38 -8.12 -3.71
C TYR A 82 -6.55 -7.15 -2.54
N ILE A 83 -7.64 -6.38 -2.53
CA ILE A 83 -7.88 -5.36 -1.50
C ILE A 83 -8.99 -5.86 -0.57
N PHE A 84 -8.67 -6.06 0.69
CA PHE A 84 -9.61 -6.39 1.74
C PHE A 84 -9.93 -5.15 2.59
N PRO A 85 -11.20 -4.95 3.02
CA PRO A 85 -11.49 -3.98 4.06
C PRO A 85 -10.77 -4.36 5.35
N ARG A 86 -10.43 -3.36 6.15
CA ARG A 86 -10.03 -3.61 7.54
C ARG A 86 -11.22 -4.13 8.33
N GLU A 87 -12.39 -3.51 8.11
CA GLU A 87 -13.63 -3.87 8.78
C GLU A 87 -14.01 -5.32 8.45
N GLY A 88 -14.21 -6.13 9.49
CA GLY A 88 -14.49 -7.57 9.36
C GLY A 88 -13.26 -8.46 9.26
N ASN A 89 -12.07 -7.88 9.04
CA ASN A 89 -10.80 -8.61 8.93
C ASN A 89 -9.81 -8.29 10.06
N GLU A 90 -10.22 -7.53 11.09
CA GLU A 90 -9.33 -7.08 12.16
C GLU A 90 -8.66 -8.24 12.89
N HIS A 91 -9.41 -9.29 13.20
CA HIS A 91 -8.86 -10.46 13.89
C HIS A 91 -7.78 -11.16 13.05
N TYR A 92 -8.02 -11.30 11.74
CA TYR A 92 -7.04 -11.89 10.84
C TYR A 92 -5.79 -11.03 10.74
N LEU A 93 -5.96 -9.73 10.52
CA LEU A 93 -4.85 -8.77 10.41
C LEU A 93 -4.02 -8.71 11.71
N SER A 94 -4.70 -8.66 12.86
CA SER A 94 -4.04 -8.69 14.18
C SER A 94 -3.24 -9.97 14.40
N LYS A 95 -3.71 -11.11 13.89
CA LYS A 95 -2.99 -12.39 14.03
C LYS A 95 -1.66 -12.38 13.27
N ILE A 96 -1.59 -11.68 12.12
CA ILE A 96 -0.41 -11.69 11.25
C ILE A 96 0.54 -10.52 11.50
N THR A 97 0.08 -9.35 11.98
CA THR A 97 0.96 -8.20 12.26
C THR A 97 1.08 -7.83 13.74
N ASN A 98 0.30 -8.47 14.62
CA ASN A 98 0.08 -8.05 16.02
C ASN A 98 -0.62 -6.68 16.18
N GLU A 99 -0.99 -6.03 15.09
CA GLU A 99 -1.68 -4.74 15.07
C GLU A 99 -2.83 -4.80 14.03
N THR A 100 -3.70 -3.79 13.98
CA THR A 100 -4.79 -3.71 12.98
C THR A 100 -4.68 -2.45 12.14
N LYS A 101 -3.45 -2.15 11.73
CA LYS A 101 -3.11 -0.92 11.02
C LYS A 101 -3.40 -1.00 9.54
N ILE A 102 -3.72 0.14 8.95
CA ILE A 102 -3.95 0.27 7.52
C ILE A 102 -3.28 1.53 6.97
N PRO A 103 -2.81 1.51 5.72
CA PRO A 103 -2.75 0.34 4.84
C PRO A 103 -1.70 -0.68 5.32
N SER A 104 -2.01 -1.96 5.24
CA SER A 104 -1.04 -3.05 5.44
C SER A 104 -0.94 -3.85 4.15
N ILE A 105 0.26 -3.93 3.58
CA ILE A 105 0.52 -4.54 2.26
C ILE A 105 1.40 -5.76 2.46
N PHE A 106 0.98 -6.85 1.85
CA PHE A 106 1.64 -8.14 1.88
C PHE A 106 1.92 -8.61 0.46
N ILE A 107 2.95 -9.42 0.34
CA ILE A 107 3.17 -10.29 -0.82
C ILE A 107 2.93 -11.71 -0.36
N GLU A 108 2.14 -12.45 -1.11
CA GLU A 108 1.96 -13.88 -0.86
C GLU A 108 3.22 -14.65 -1.28
N ASP A 109 3.77 -15.41 -0.33
CA ASP A 109 4.68 -16.49 -0.61
C ASP A 109 3.86 -17.70 -1.07
N ILE A 110 3.84 -17.92 -2.39
CA ILE A 110 3.04 -18.98 -3.02
C ILE A 110 3.54 -20.37 -2.60
N GLU A 111 4.83 -20.52 -2.28
CA GLU A 111 5.39 -21.83 -1.90
C GLU A 111 5.05 -22.19 -0.46
N GLN A 112 5.06 -21.21 0.44
CA GLN A 112 4.75 -21.41 1.86
C GLN A 112 3.27 -21.20 2.20
N GLU A 113 2.46 -20.69 1.26
CA GLU A 113 1.08 -20.25 1.49
C GLU A 113 0.99 -19.20 2.64
N GLU A 114 1.99 -18.32 2.73
CA GLU A 114 2.12 -17.30 3.77
C GLU A 114 2.04 -15.87 3.23
N LEU A 115 1.74 -14.91 4.09
CA LEU A 115 1.71 -13.48 3.75
C LEU A 115 2.91 -12.76 4.37
N CYS A 116 3.80 -12.26 3.51
CA CYS A 116 4.97 -11.49 3.91
C CYS A 116 4.61 -10.00 3.99
N LEU A 117 4.60 -9.41 5.19
CA LEU A 117 4.35 -7.98 5.37
C LEU A 117 5.49 -7.16 4.78
N ILE A 118 5.19 -6.32 3.79
CA ILE A 118 6.18 -5.46 3.13
C ILE A 118 5.98 -3.96 3.42
N TYR A 119 4.81 -3.55 3.92
CA TYR A 119 4.51 -2.15 4.20
C TYR A 119 3.38 -2.02 5.22
N GLU A 120 3.51 -1.08 6.16
CA GLU A 120 2.50 -0.83 7.18
C GLU A 120 2.40 0.67 7.53
N GLU A 121 1.23 1.26 7.27
CA GLU A 121 0.85 2.68 7.47
C GLU A 121 1.62 3.67 6.60
N ILE A 122 2.93 3.79 6.83
CA ILE A 122 3.83 4.78 6.26
C ILE A 122 5.19 4.13 5.98
N LEU A 123 6.03 4.77 5.16
CA LEU A 123 7.40 4.32 4.91
C LEU A 123 8.17 4.10 6.24
N PRO A 124 8.90 2.98 6.40
CA PRO A 124 9.59 2.67 7.65
C PRO A 124 10.50 3.79 8.18
N ASP A 125 11.28 4.42 7.30
CA ASP A 125 12.17 5.52 7.68
C ASP A 125 11.41 6.75 8.18
N LEU A 126 10.24 7.04 7.58
CA LEU A 126 9.37 8.11 8.05
C LEU A 126 8.72 7.73 9.38
N LYS A 127 8.30 6.47 9.56
CA LYS A 127 7.75 5.95 10.81
C LYS A 127 8.76 6.11 11.96
N PHE A 128 10.04 5.82 11.70
CA PHE A 128 11.12 6.04 12.67
C PHE A 128 11.27 7.52 13.02
N LYS A 129 11.37 8.41 12.02
CA LYS A 129 11.50 9.86 12.23
C LYS A 129 10.31 10.43 13.01
N ILE A 130 9.10 10.02 12.66
CA ILE A 130 7.87 10.43 13.37
C ILE A 130 7.95 10.03 14.85
N LYS A 131 8.34 8.78 15.15
CA LYS A 131 8.51 8.32 16.54
C LYS A 131 9.58 9.11 17.28
N GLU A 132 10.72 9.37 16.65
CA GLU A 132 11.82 10.16 17.24
C GLU A 132 11.36 11.58 17.62
N HIS A 133 10.67 12.28 16.71
CA HIS A 133 10.14 13.62 16.97
C HIS A 133 9.06 13.60 18.05
N ILE A 134 8.18 12.59 18.08
CA ILE A 134 7.18 12.42 19.15
C ILE A 134 7.86 12.25 20.52
N LEU A 135 8.93 11.44 20.60
CA LEU A 135 9.68 11.22 21.84
C LEU A 135 10.40 12.49 22.34
N ARG A 136 10.72 13.42 21.44
CA ARG A 136 11.29 14.74 21.76
C ARG A 136 10.24 15.82 22.04
N ASP A 137 8.95 15.46 22.06
CA ASP A 137 7.80 16.39 22.15
C ASP A 137 7.70 17.38 20.97
N GLU A 138 8.31 17.07 19.83
CA GLU A 138 8.30 17.86 18.59
C GLU A 138 7.11 17.45 17.69
N LYS A 139 5.89 17.51 18.24
CA LYS A 139 4.67 16.99 17.60
C LYS A 139 4.35 17.68 16.27
N ASP A 140 4.64 18.97 16.13
CA ASP A 140 4.37 19.71 14.89
C ASP A 140 5.21 19.19 13.71
N ILE A 141 6.47 18.83 13.96
CA ILE A 141 7.36 18.25 12.95
C ILE A 141 6.85 16.86 12.54
N ALA A 142 6.46 16.04 13.52
CA ALA A 142 5.87 14.72 13.25
C ALA A 142 4.60 14.83 12.37
N GLN A 143 3.72 15.79 12.67
CA GLN A 143 2.53 16.05 11.87
C GLN A 143 2.86 16.57 10.46
N GLU A 144 3.90 17.39 10.33
CA GLU A 144 4.35 17.88 9.03
C GLU A 144 4.85 16.73 8.15
N ILE A 145 5.61 15.78 8.70
CA ILE A 145 6.08 14.58 7.97
C ILE A 145 4.89 13.77 7.47
N ILE A 146 3.91 13.51 8.35
CA ILE A 146 2.69 12.76 8.00
C ILE A 146 1.90 13.48 6.90
N TYR A 147 1.72 14.80 7.03
CA TYR A 147 1.03 15.61 6.04
C TYR A 147 1.76 15.56 4.68
N ASN A 148 3.07 15.78 4.70
CA ASN A 148 3.93 15.75 3.51
C ASN A 148 3.88 14.39 2.80
N TYR A 149 3.82 13.28 3.54
CA TYR A 149 3.56 11.96 3.00
C TYR A 149 2.20 11.84 2.32
N ARG A 150 1.13 12.23 3.01
CA ARG A 150 -0.25 12.14 2.48
C ARG A 150 -0.50 12.99 1.24
N ILE A 151 0.23 14.10 1.07
CA ILE A 151 0.13 14.95 -0.13
C ILE A 151 1.13 14.57 -1.24
N GLY A 152 1.95 13.54 -1.01
CA GLY A 152 2.82 12.94 -2.02
C GLY A 152 4.21 13.55 -2.16
N LYS A 153 4.71 14.31 -1.17
CA LYS A 153 6.10 14.81 -1.19
C LYS A 153 7.15 13.68 -1.15
N TYR A 154 6.76 12.49 -0.70
CA TYR A 154 7.62 11.31 -0.65
C TYR A 154 7.26 10.25 -1.72
N ASN A 155 6.55 10.64 -2.78
CA ASN A 155 6.12 9.71 -3.84
C ASN A 155 7.28 8.96 -4.50
N ASP A 156 8.39 9.65 -4.79
CA ASP A 156 9.57 8.99 -5.38
C ASP A 156 10.15 7.92 -4.45
N GLN A 157 10.20 8.19 -3.14
CA GLN A 157 10.68 7.23 -2.15
C GLN A 157 9.70 6.07 -1.97
N LEU A 158 8.40 6.36 -2.00
CA LEU A 158 7.35 5.35 -1.90
C LEU A 158 7.38 4.40 -3.08
N GLU A 159 7.51 4.93 -4.30
CA GLU A 159 7.61 4.13 -5.51
C GLU A 159 8.83 3.21 -5.47
N GLU A 160 10.03 3.75 -5.21
CA GLU A 160 11.25 2.94 -5.11
C GLU A 160 11.11 1.85 -4.06
N TYR A 161 10.60 2.20 -2.88
CA TYR A 161 10.42 1.25 -1.79
C TYR A 161 9.50 0.09 -2.19
N LEU A 162 8.32 0.38 -2.72
CA LEU A 162 7.35 -0.64 -3.09
C LEU A 162 7.86 -1.52 -4.22
N VAL A 163 8.47 -0.93 -5.26
CA VAL A 163 8.98 -1.70 -6.39
C VAL A 163 10.12 -2.60 -5.96
N ASN A 164 11.06 -2.10 -5.15
CA ASN A 164 12.16 -2.94 -4.65
C ASN A 164 11.62 -4.06 -3.76
N LYS A 165 10.66 -3.78 -2.86
CA LYS A 165 10.03 -4.83 -2.04
C LYS A 165 9.32 -5.90 -2.87
N ILE A 166 8.62 -5.50 -3.93
CA ILE A 166 8.00 -6.46 -4.85
C ILE A 166 9.05 -7.34 -5.51
N ILE A 167 10.15 -6.76 -5.99
CA ILE A 167 11.22 -7.52 -6.64
C ILE A 167 11.98 -8.43 -5.65
N GLU A 168 12.20 -7.98 -4.41
CA GLU A 168 12.90 -8.77 -3.38
C GLU A 168 12.14 -10.03 -2.95
N ASN A 169 10.81 -10.04 -3.08
CA ASN A 169 9.95 -11.16 -2.64
C ASN A 169 9.56 -12.11 -3.78
N ILE A 170 10.20 -12.02 -4.95
CA ILE A 170 9.94 -12.89 -6.11
C ILE A 170 11.20 -13.60 -6.62
N ILE A 171 12.34 -13.38 -5.98
CA ILE A 171 13.66 -13.95 -6.32
C ILE A 171 13.96 -15.11 -5.38
#